data_AF-A0A3L8D6W6-F1
#
_entry.id   AF-A0A3L8D6W6-F1
#
_cell.length_a   1.000
_cell.length_b   1.000
_cell.length_c   1.000
_cell.angle_alpha   90.00
_cell.angle_beta   90.00
_cell.angle_gamma   90.00
#
_symmetry.space_group_name_H-M   'P 1'
#
loop_
_entity.id
_entity.type
_entity.pdbx_description
1 polymer ?
#
loop_
_entity_poly.entity_id
_entity_poly.type
_entity_poly.pdbx_seq_one_letter_code
_entity_poly.pdbx_strand_id
1 'polypeptide(L)'
;MWHEFMNRPIKQQILEEAATLVAQWFQPEQHMCYSYVTTELENIAQQVMERLEVVNPQHQIFSVSREQISSWTSNNIDKDQWNNSDARQILNILSEILFEKQMFQGIKTFGNTDFLRNYLCINYVLKEKCGYIVLLAIVFQAVARRLGVCCNLLSFPVLEVSTEDYWLLQWKPKCNVTNPDDEVLYIDVLHGGIILNKNNWSRICEVAQCSISSDGYCRINSLELTAYLSYCFTATGDFVDDSICHHININWENEVCWFSELLDLLKQKGIYMPMTESIIIRNPSRCIDFARDIVTTRSRSRSYEEQFAPEPKKRTPEMRFAVGMIVKNVELDLTGVIIGWLDTKPWEMYPDSPDGCYYIVLCEDLPPEFQVSLETVDKPEPINNDEIGKYFSNFNGSFYTPNEVLAKEYAEDVVYLTTHLLRQLTLNINP
;
A
#
# COMPACT_ATOMS: atom_id res chain seq x y z
N MET A 1 4.71 10.17 -25.06
CA MET A 1 3.41 9.56 -24.69
C MET A 1 3.06 9.85 -23.22
N TRP A 2 3.94 9.50 -22.27
CA TRP A 2 3.74 9.79 -20.84
C TRP A 2 3.51 11.27 -20.51
N HIS A 3 4.37 12.19 -20.99
CA HIS A 3 4.17 13.63 -20.80
C HIS A 3 2.85 14.15 -21.37
N GLU A 4 2.40 13.60 -22.51
CA GLU A 4 1.12 13.99 -23.10
C GLU A 4 -0.04 13.55 -22.19
N PHE A 5 -0.01 12.31 -21.72
CA PHE A 5 -0.99 11.76 -20.78
C PHE A 5 -1.09 12.59 -19.49
N MET A 6 0.05 12.90 -18.85
CA MET A 6 0.09 13.67 -17.61
C MET A 6 -0.33 15.15 -17.75
N ASN A 7 -0.33 15.66 -18.98
CA ASN A 7 -0.81 17.01 -19.31
C ASN A 7 -2.31 17.06 -19.66
N ARG A 8 -2.98 15.90 -19.79
CA ARG A 8 -4.44 15.85 -19.96
C ARG A 8 -5.16 16.32 -18.69
N PRO A 9 -6.41 16.78 -18.78
CA PRO A 9 -7.25 17.02 -17.60
C PRO A 9 -7.25 15.81 -16.65
N ILE A 10 -7.27 16.04 -15.33
CA ILE A 10 -7.27 14.96 -14.31
C ILE A 10 -8.34 13.89 -14.59
N LYS A 11 -9.50 14.33 -15.11
CA LYS A 11 -10.60 13.44 -15.48
C LYS A 11 -10.20 12.43 -16.57
N GLN A 12 -9.24 12.74 -17.44
CA GLN A 12 -8.75 11.87 -18.51
C GLN A 12 -7.49 11.07 -18.12
N GLN A 13 -6.94 11.29 -16.93
CA GLN A 13 -5.81 10.55 -16.42
C GLN A 13 -6.29 9.26 -15.71
N ILE A 14 -6.73 8.28 -16.50
CA ILE A 14 -7.30 7.03 -16.02
C ILE A 14 -6.21 5.99 -15.70
N LEU A 15 -6.45 5.17 -14.68
CA LEU A 15 -5.42 4.30 -14.09
C LEU A 15 -4.95 3.19 -15.04
N GLU A 16 -5.83 2.63 -15.88
CA GLU A 16 -5.42 1.57 -16.79
C GLU A 16 -4.50 2.07 -17.91
N GLU A 17 -4.64 3.32 -18.34
CA GLU A 17 -3.75 3.93 -19.34
C GLU A 17 -2.38 4.21 -18.70
N ALA A 18 -2.37 4.71 -17.46
CA ALA A 18 -1.14 4.86 -16.69
C ALA A 18 -0.40 3.53 -16.51
N ALA A 19 -1.10 2.46 -16.11
CA ALA A 19 -0.53 1.12 -15.99
C ALA A 19 -0.01 0.56 -17.33
N THR A 20 -0.71 0.86 -18.43
CA THR A 20 -0.28 0.48 -19.79
C THR A 20 1.02 1.16 -20.16
N LEU A 21 1.15 2.47 -19.91
CA LEU A 21 2.35 3.24 -20.21
C LEU A 21 3.57 2.71 -19.44
N VAL A 22 3.38 2.34 -18.17
CA VAL A 22 4.43 1.67 -17.38
C VAL A 22 4.81 0.34 -18.01
N ALA A 23 3.83 -0.53 -18.32
CA ALA A 23 4.09 -1.83 -18.92
C ALA A 23 4.80 -1.72 -20.28
N GLN A 24 4.44 -0.75 -21.12
CA GLN A 24 5.11 -0.48 -22.40
C GLN A 24 6.59 -0.11 -22.20
N TRP A 25 6.89 0.67 -21.17
CA TRP A 25 8.26 1.08 -20.88
C TRP A 25 9.15 -0.11 -20.52
N PHE A 26 8.66 -0.99 -19.65
CA PHE A 26 9.40 -2.16 -19.18
C PHE A 26 9.33 -3.36 -20.15
N GLN A 27 8.58 -3.25 -21.25
CA GLN A 27 8.46 -4.27 -22.30
C GLN A 27 8.68 -3.67 -23.72
N PRO A 28 9.84 -3.03 -24.00
CA PRO A 28 10.05 -2.29 -25.25
C PRO A 28 10.03 -3.18 -26.51
N GLU A 29 10.35 -4.47 -26.36
CA GLU A 29 10.34 -5.45 -27.44
C GLU A 29 8.92 -5.97 -27.74
N GLN A 30 7.96 -5.78 -26.82
CA GLN A 30 6.57 -6.14 -27.05
C GLN A 30 5.85 -4.96 -27.71
N HIS A 31 5.35 -5.16 -28.93
CA HIS A 31 4.47 -4.21 -29.62
C HIS A 31 3.08 -4.19 -28.96
N MET A 32 3.00 -3.76 -27.71
CA MET A 32 1.77 -3.66 -26.94
C MET A 32 1.23 -2.23 -27.04
N CYS A 33 -0.06 -2.11 -27.36
CA CYS A 33 -0.76 -0.83 -27.50
C CYS A 33 -1.87 -0.73 -26.47
N TYR A 34 -2.16 0.49 -26.01
CA TYR A 34 -3.32 0.78 -25.16
C TYR A 34 -4.66 0.33 -25.76
N SER A 35 -4.75 0.24 -27.10
CA SER A 35 -5.93 -0.31 -27.76
C SER A 35 -6.21 -1.77 -27.38
N TYR A 36 -5.18 -2.60 -27.19
CA TYR A 36 -5.35 -3.99 -26.76
C TYR A 36 -5.98 -4.07 -25.35
N VAL A 37 -5.41 -3.31 -24.40
CA VAL A 37 -5.93 -3.23 -23.02
C VAL A 37 -7.38 -2.73 -23.03
N THR A 38 -7.67 -1.71 -23.84
CA THR A 38 -9.03 -1.18 -23.98
C THR A 38 -10.01 -2.24 -24.51
N THR A 39 -9.65 -2.96 -25.57
CA THR A 39 -10.49 -4.02 -26.13
C THR A 39 -10.77 -5.15 -25.13
N GLU A 40 -9.77 -5.60 -24.38
CA GLU A 40 -9.96 -6.63 -23.36
C GLU A 40 -10.90 -6.16 -22.23
N LEU A 41 -10.75 -4.92 -21.78
CA LEU A 41 -11.65 -4.34 -20.76
C LEU A 41 -13.08 -4.16 -21.30
N GLU A 42 -13.23 -3.78 -22.57
CA GLU A 42 -14.53 -3.70 -23.24
C GLU A 42 -15.18 -5.09 -23.39
N ASN A 43 -14.40 -6.12 -23.71
CA ASN A 43 -14.88 -7.50 -23.78
C ASN A 43 -15.42 -8.00 -22.43
N ILE A 44 -14.77 -7.64 -21.31
CA ILE A 44 -15.26 -7.97 -19.97
C ILE A 44 -16.53 -7.16 -19.65
N ALA A 45 -16.54 -5.86 -19.96
CA ALA A 45 -17.73 -5.02 -19.76
C ALA A 45 -18.94 -5.54 -20.55
N GLN A 46 -18.72 -6.01 -21.79
CA GLN A 46 -19.74 -6.61 -22.62
C GLN A 46 -20.31 -7.91 -22.01
N GLN A 47 -19.45 -8.77 -21.46
CA GLN A 47 -19.92 -9.97 -20.75
C GLN A 47 -20.77 -9.62 -19.52
N VAL A 48 -20.42 -8.54 -18.79
CA VAL A 48 -21.24 -8.04 -17.68
C VAL A 48 -22.60 -7.58 -18.19
N MET A 49 -22.64 -6.83 -19.30
CA MET A 49 -23.89 -6.37 -19.93
C MET A 49 -24.77 -7.55 -20.36
N GLU A 50 -24.21 -8.57 -21.00
CA GLU A 50 -24.93 -9.78 -21.43
C GLU A 50 -25.52 -10.54 -20.23
N ARG A 51 -24.72 -10.70 -19.16
CA ARG A 51 -25.20 -11.35 -17.94
C ARG A 51 -26.28 -10.51 -17.24
N LEU A 52 -26.12 -9.19 -17.22
CA LEU A 52 -27.08 -8.25 -16.65
C LEU A 52 -28.40 -8.24 -17.44
N GLU A 53 -28.36 -8.40 -18.76
CA GLU A 53 -29.58 -8.46 -19.59
C GLU A 53 -30.43 -9.69 -19.22
N VAL A 54 -29.79 -10.82 -18.90
CA VAL A 54 -30.50 -12.02 -18.42
C VAL A 54 -31.07 -11.85 -17.02
N VAL A 55 -30.31 -11.21 -16.11
CA VAL A 55 -30.69 -11.09 -14.69
C VAL A 55 -31.67 -9.94 -14.45
N ASN A 56 -31.53 -8.83 -15.16
CA ASN A 56 -32.36 -7.64 -15.05
C ASN A 56 -32.44 -6.90 -16.41
N PRO A 57 -33.30 -7.36 -17.34
CA PRO A 57 -33.47 -6.74 -18.66
C PRO A 57 -33.95 -5.28 -18.60
N GLN A 58 -34.51 -4.84 -17.47
CA GLN A 58 -35.03 -3.48 -17.28
C GLN A 58 -34.02 -2.54 -16.62
N HIS A 59 -32.77 -2.97 -16.47
CA HIS A 59 -31.71 -2.14 -15.90
C HIS A 59 -31.50 -0.87 -16.74
N GLN A 60 -31.37 0.29 -16.08
CA GLN A 60 -31.32 1.60 -16.75
C GLN A 60 -30.13 1.77 -17.70
N ILE A 61 -29.08 0.96 -17.53
CA ILE A 61 -27.89 0.94 -18.41
C ILE A 61 -28.22 0.68 -19.87
N PHE A 62 -29.26 -0.10 -20.16
CA PHE A 62 -29.68 -0.41 -21.53
C PHE A 62 -30.34 0.79 -22.24
N SER A 63 -30.72 1.82 -21.48
CA SER A 63 -31.27 3.07 -22.01
C SER A 63 -30.20 4.16 -22.19
N VAL A 64 -28.94 3.91 -21.81
CA VAL A 64 -27.87 4.90 -21.89
C VAL A 64 -27.33 5.02 -23.31
N SER A 65 -27.05 6.25 -23.72
CA SER A 65 -26.54 6.53 -25.06
C SER A 65 -25.08 6.07 -25.23
N ARG A 66 -24.68 5.78 -26.47
CA ARG A 66 -23.31 5.36 -26.79
C ARG A 66 -22.29 6.44 -26.45
N GLU A 67 -22.66 7.70 -26.58
CA GLU A 67 -21.81 8.84 -26.26
C GLU A 67 -21.51 8.90 -24.76
N GLN A 68 -22.49 8.60 -23.92
CA GLN A 68 -22.32 8.55 -22.47
C GLN A 68 -21.41 7.38 -22.06
N ILE A 69 -21.61 6.20 -22.64
CA ILE A 69 -20.73 5.03 -22.42
C ILE A 69 -19.29 5.37 -22.86
N SER A 70 -19.12 5.95 -24.05
CA SER A 70 -17.82 6.37 -24.58
C SER A 70 -17.13 7.41 -23.68
N SER A 71 -17.91 8.30 -23.06
CA SER A 71 -17.39 9.23 -22.06
C SER A 71 -16.81 8.49 -20.86
N TRP A 72 -17.47 7.45 -20.34
CA TRP A 72 -16.98 6.69 -19.19
C TRP A 72 -15.75 5.83 -19.50
N THR A 73 -15.62 5.36 -20.74
CA THR A 73 -14.43 4.62 -21.19
C THR A 73 -13.17 5.47 -21.05
N SER A 74 -13.23 6.74 -21.47
CA SER A 74 -12.09 7.65 -21.59
C SER A 74 -11.93 8.65 -20.44
N ASN A 75 -12.87 8.67 -19.48
CA ASN A 75 -12.85 9.63 -18.37
C ASN A 75 -13.19 8.95 -17.03
N ASN A 76 -12.46 9.32 -15.99
CA ASN A 76 -12.84 9.12 -14.59
C ASN A 76 -14.24 9.69 -14.32
N ILE A 77 -14.99 8.99 -13.48
CA ILE A 77 -16.29 9.43 -12.96
C ILE A 77 -16.16 9.63 -11.45
N ASP A 78 -16.77 10.69 -10.92
CA ASP A 78 -16.68 11.05 -9.50
C ASP A 78 -17.81 10.49 -8.65
N LYS A 79 -18.86 9.97 -9.31
CA LYS A 79 -20.04 9.38 -8.68
C LYS A 79 -20.67 8.33 -9.58
N ASP A 80 -21.36 7.41 -8.94
CA ASP A 80 -22.17 6.40 -9.63
C ASP A 80 -23.19 7.04 -10.56
N GLN A 81 -23.55 6.32 -11.60
CA GLN A 81 -24.60 6.70 -12.55
C GLN A 81 -25.94 6.06 -12.15
N TRP A 82 -25.90 5.03 -11.31
CA TRP A 82 -27.07 4.24 -10.89
C TRP A 82 -27.48 4.51 -9.45
N ASN A 83 -28.59 3.90 -9.02
CA ASN A 83 -28.93 3.76 -7.60
C ASN A 83 -28.12 2.60 -6.97
N ASN A 84 -28.22 2.46 -5.64
CA ASN A 84 -27.40 1.50 -4.89
C ASN A 84 -27.66 0.04 -5.29
N SER A 85 -28.92 -0.32 -5.59
CA SER A 85 -29.28 -1.68 -5.98
C SER A 85 -28.70 -2.03 -7.35
N ASP A 86 -28.86 -1.12 -8.31
CA ASP A 86 -28.37 -1.27 -9.68
C ASP A 86 -26.83 -1.30 -9.74
N ALA A 87 -26.16 -0.38 -9.04
CA ALA A 87 -24.70 -0.38 -8.94
C ALA A 87 -24.18 -1.67 -8.27
N ARG A 88 -24.80 -2.11 -7.17
CA ARG A 88 -24.43 -3.37 -6.51
C ARG A 88 -24.62 -4.59 -7.41
N GLN A 89 -25.69 -4.60 -8.21
CA GLN A 89 -25.95 -5.67 -9.16
C GLN A 89 -24.84 -5.75 -10.22
N ILE A 90 -24.41 -4.61 -10.77
CA ILE A 90 -23.27 -4.55 -11.69
C ILE A 90 -22.00 -5.07 -11.03
N LEU A 91 -21.68 -4.63 -9.81
CA LEU A 91 -20.47 -5.04 -9.09
C LEU A 91 -20.46 -6.55 -8.79
N ASN A 92 -21.59 -7.12 -8.36
CA ASN A 92 -21.70 -8.56 -8.10
C ASN A 92 -21.52 -9.38 -9.39
N ILE A 93 -22.12 -8.95 -10.50
CA ILE A 93 -21.96 -9.63 -11.79
C ILE A 93 -20.51 -9.51 -12.30
N LEU A 94 -19.88 -8.35 -12.09
CA LEU A 94 -18.46 -8.16 -12.42
C LEU A 94 -17.57 -9.11 -11.61
N SER A 95 -17.81 -9.27 -10.32
CA SER A 95 -17.11 -10.26 -9.48
C SER A 95 -17.35 -11.69 -9.96
N GLU A 96 -18.61 -12.07 -10.26
CA GLU A 96 -18.95 -13.39 -10.85
C GLU A 96 -18.14 -13.64 -12.13
N ILE A 97 -18.08 -12.66 -13.03
CA ILE A 97 -17.41 -12.82 -14.33
C ILE A 97 -15.89 -12.91 -14.16
N LEU A 98 -15.28 -12.01 -13.40
CA LEU A 98 -13.83 -11.99 -13.23
C LEU A 98 -13.34 -13.23 -12.48
N PHE A 99 -13.94 -13.54 -11.33
CA PHE A 99 -13.36 -14.51 -10.40
C PHE A 99 -13.93 -15.92 -10.51
N GLU A 100 -15.21 -16.07 -10.88
CA GLU A 100 -15.83 -17.40 -11.01
C GLU A 100 -15.81 -17.94 -12.44
N LYS A 101 -16.00 -17.07 -13.44
CA LYS A 101 -16.04 -17.50 -14.86
C LYS A 101 -14.70 -17.41 -15.56
N GLN A 102 -13.98 -16.30 -15.40
CA GLN A 102 -12.68 -16.09 -16.03
C GLN A 102 -11.51 -16.46 -15.13
N MET A 103 -11.77 -16.82 -13.87
CA MET A 103 -10.78 -17.31 -12.91
C MET A 103 -9.59 -16.36 -12.74
N PHE A 104 -9.84 -15.04 -12.72
CA PHE A 104 -8.80 -14.06 -12.44
C PHE A 104 -8.21 -14.30 -11.04
N GLN A 105 -6.88 -14.25 -10.94
CA GLN A 105 -6.16 -14.45 -9.69
C GLN A 105 -5.24 -13.27 -9.37
N GLY A 106 -5.37 -12.76 -8.16
CA GLY A 106 -4.50 -11.70 -7.63
C GLY A 106 -3.36 -12.29 -6.83
N ILE A 107 -2.15 -11.80 -7.08
CA ILE A 107 -0.95 -12.15 -6.31
C ILE A 107 -0.63 -10.98 -5.39
N LYS A 108 -0.49 -11.27 -4.09
CA LYS A 108 -0.22 -10.26 -3.06
C LYS A 108 1.27 -9.93 -2.94
N THR A 109 2.16 -10.93 -3.00
CA THR A 109 3.59 -10.78 -2.63
C THR A 109 4.56 -11.04 -3.77
N PHE A 110 5.50 -10.12 -3.97
CA PHE A 110 6.77 -10.33 -4.67
C PHE A 110 7.77 -10.91 -3.67
N GLY A 111 8.44 -12.03 -4.01
CA GLY A 111 9.46 -12.62 -3.14
C GLY A 111 9.35 -14.13 -2.94
N ASN A 112 8.31 -14.77 -3.48
CA ASN A 112 8.36 -16.21 -3.74
C ASN A 112 9.12 -16.43 -5.05
N THR A 113 9.92 -17.49 -5.15
CA THR A 113 10.77 -17.82 -6.32
C THR A 113 10.00 -17.96 -7.63
N ASP A 114 8.67 -18.04 -7.56
CA ASP A 114 7.74 -18.20 -8.68
C ASP A 114 7.11 -16.89 -9.17
N PHE A 115 7.48 -15.73 -8.59
CA PHE A 115 6.93 -14.45 -9.04
C PHE A 115 7.47 -14.07 -10.42
N LEU A 116 6.58 -13.99 -11.42
CA LEU A 116 6.95 -13.53 -12.76
C LEU A 116 6.84 -12.01 -12.86
N ARG A 117 7.93 -11.31 -13.21
CA ARG A 117 7.92 -9.86 -13.47
C ARG A 117 6.80 -9.41 -14.41
N ASN A 118 6.38 -10.26 -15.33
CA ASN A 118 5.23 -10.01 -16.23
C ASN A 118 3.90 -9.79 -15.49
N TYR A 119 3.72 -10.30 -14.27
CA TYR A 119 2.55 -10.02 -13.44
C TYR A 119 2.40 -8.55 -13.06
N LEU A 120 3.42 -7.72 -13.26
CA LEU A 120 3.37 -6.25 -13.15
C LEU A 120 2.90 -5.54 -14.43
N CYS A 121 2.57 -6.29 -15.49
CA CYS A 121 2.16 -5.74 -16.77
C CYS A 121 0.64 -5.96 -16.97
N ILE A 122 -0.14 -4.89 -17.06
CA ILE A 122 -1.62 -4.98 -17.16
C ILE A 122 -2.10 -5.84 -18.35
N ASN A 123 -1.39 -5.78 -19.48
CA ASN A 123 -1.61 -6.63 -20.65
C ASN A 123 -1.45 -8.12 -20.31
N TYR A 124 -0.46 -8.47 -19.50
CA TYR A 124 -0.24 -9.84 -19.07
C TYR A 124 -1.34 -10.29 -18.09
N VAL A 125 -1.74 -9.42 -17.15
CA VAL A 125 -2.87 -9.70 -16.24
C VAL A 125 -4.15 -10.01 -17.03
N LEU A 126 -4.45 -9.22 -18.06
CA LEU A 126 -5.62 -9.43 -18.92
C LEU A 126 -5.51 -10.71 -19.76
N LYS A 127 -4.30 -11.05 -20.22
CA LYS A 127 -4.04 -12.23 -21.05
C LYS A 127 -4.07 -13.53 -20.25
N GLU A 128 -3.28 -13.61 -19.18
CA GLU A 128 -3.09 -14.83 -18.37
C GLU A 128 -4.10 -14.93 -17.23
N LYS A 129 -4.93 -13.90 -17.02
CA LYS A 129 -5.91 -13.84 -15.93
C LYS A 129 -5.23 -13.97 -14.55
N CYS A 130 -3.96 -13.63 -14.44
CA CYS A 130 -3.20 -13.70 -13.21
C CYS A 130 -2.21 -12.55 -13.15
N GLY A 131 -2.09 -11.89 -12.00
CA GLY A 131 -1.15 -10.80 -11.86
C GLY A 131 -1.16 -10.10 -10.52
N TYR A 132 -0.39 -9.02 -10.44
CA TYR A 132 -0.24 -8.28 -9.21
C TYR A 132 -1.55 -7.60 -8.79
N ILE A 133 -1.85 -7.62 -7.50
CA ILE A 133 -3.18 -7.28 -6.97
C ILE A 133 -3.63 -5.86 -7.34
N VAL A 134 -2.73 -4.88 -7.37
CA VAL A 134 -3.04 -3.51 -7.76
C VAL A 134 -3.55 -3.42 -9.20
N LEU A 135 -2.98 -4.22 -10.11
CA LEU A 135 -3.37 -4.24 -11.52
C LEU A 135 -4.72 -4.94 -11.70
N LEU A 136 -4.97 -5.99 -10.93
CA LEU A 136 -6.28 -6.64 -10.90
C LEU A 136 -7.36 -5.69 -10.37
N ALA A 137 -7.05 -4.90 -9.34
CA ALA A 137 -7.93 -3.85 -8.84
C ALA A 137 -8.20 -2.77 -9.92
N ILE A 138 -7.19 -2.40 -10.72
CA ILE A 138 -7.35 -1.48 -11.84
C ILE A 138 -8.22 -2.08 -12.94
N VAL A 139 -8.05 -3.37 -13.29
CA VAL A 139 -8.92 -4.06 -14.26
C VAL A 139 -10.37 -4.01 -13.78
N PHE A 140 -10.62 -4.36 -12.52
CA PHE A 140 -11.96 -4.31 -11.93
C PHE A 140 -12.53 -2.87 -11.98
N GLN A 141 -11.76 -1.89 -11.51
CA GLN A 141 -12.15 -0.48 -11.48
C GLN A 141 -12.44 0.08 -12.88
N ALA A 142 -11.63 -0.28 -13.88
CA ALA A 142 -11.77 0.17 -15.25
C ALA A 142 -13.03 -0.41 -15.93
N VAL A 143 -13.39 -1.66 -15.63
CA VAL A 143 -14.64 -2.27 -16.11
C VAL A 143 -15.85 -1.67 -15.39
N ALA A 144 -15.81 -1.56 -14.06
CA ALA A 144 -16.87 -0.93 -13.27
C ALA A 144 -17.17 0.50 -13.77
N ARG A 145 -16.11 1.27 -14.06
CA ARG A 145 -16.23 2.63 -14.60
C ARG A 145 -16.89 2.65 -15.98
N ARG A 146 -16.51 1.75 -16.90
CA ARG A 146 -17.16 1.60 -18.23
C ARG A 146 -18.66 1.31 -18.12
N LEU A 147 -19.08 0.73 -17.00
CA LEU A 147 -20.46 0.42 -16.67
C LEU A 147 -21.12 1.48 -15.77
N GLY A 148 -20.49 2.65 -15.57
CA GLY A 148 -21.06 3.77 -14.83
C GLY A 148 -20.99 3.65 -13.30
N VAL A 149 -20.18 2.73 -12.75
CA VAL A 149 -19.97 2.56 -11.30
C VAL A 149 -18.60 3.14 -10.89
N CYS A 150 -18.58 3.99 -9.87
CA CYS A 150 -17.39 4.66 -9.38
C CYS A 150 -16.73 3.83 -8.27
N CYS A 151 -15.57 3.27 -8.57
CA CYS A 151 -14.70 2.62 -7.60
C CYS A 151 -13.39 3.40 -7.49
N ASN A 152 -13.01 3.79 -6.28
CA ASN A 152 -11.74 4.47 -6.01
C ASN A 152 -10.69 3.46 -5.55
N LEU A 153 -9.53 3.42 -6.20
CA LEU A 153 -8.40 2.61 -5.73
C LEU A 153 -7.79 3.25 -4.48
N LEU A 154 -7.70 2.47 -3.41
CA LEU A 154 -7.07 2.85 -2.16
C LEU A 154 -5.84 1.98 -1.91
N SER A 155 -4.75 2.62 -1.50
CA SER A 155 -3.60 1.94 -0.91
C SER A 155 -3.74 1.99 0.61
N PHE A 156 -3.57 0.83 1.24
CA PHE A 156 -3.44 0.68 2.68
C PHE A 156 -2.00 0.27 2.97
N PRO A 157 -1.17 1.17 3.53
CA PRO A 157 0.15 0.77 3.95
C PRO A 157 -0.01 -0.31 5.01
N VAL A 158 0.50 -1.50 4.73
CA VAL A 158 0.54 -2.55 5.74
C VAL A 158 1.56 -2.09 6.77
N LEU A 159 1.09 -1.84 7.99
CA LEU A 159 1.98 -1.55 9.09
C LEU A 159 2.80 -2.83 9.34
N GLU A 160 4.04 -2.78 8.85
CA GLU A 160 5.21 -3.14 9.64
C GLU A 160 5.92 -4.49 9.37
N VAL A 161 5.56 -5.29 8.37
CA VAL A 161 6.42 -6.46 7.98
C VAL A 161 6.45 -6.81 6.48
N SER A 162 5.56 -6.26 5.66
CA SER A 162 5.63 -6.39 4.19
C SER A 162 5.99 -5.05 3.56
N THR A 163 6.91 -5.05 2.60
CA THR A 163 7.27 -3.87 1.77
C THR A 163 6.16 -3.45 0.80
N GLU A 164 4.92 -3.89 1.04
CA GLU A 164 3.84 -3.90 0.07
C GLU A 164 2.55 -3.40 0.70
N ASP A 165 1.89 -2.52 -0.03
CA ASP A 165 0.58 -1.99 0.30
C ASP A 165 -0.50 -3.05 0.05
N TYR A 166 -1.53 -3.04 0.89
CA TYR A 166 -2.76 -3.74 0.63
C TYR A 166 -3.70 -2.86 -0.20
N TRP A 167 -4.35 -3.44 -1.22
CA TRP A 167 -5.13 -2.68 -2.19
C TRP A 167 -6.61 -3.06 -2.11
N LEU A 168 -7.47 -2.06 -1.85
CA LEU A 168 -8.93 -2.23 -1.93
C LEU A 168 -9.52 -1.19 -2.88
N LEU A 169 -10.70 -1.50 -3.42
CA LEU A 169 -11.52 -0.50 -4.08
C LEU A 169 -12.59 0.01 -3.13
N GLN A 170 -12.70 1.32 -2.97
CA GLN A 170 -13.80 1.94 -2.25
C GLN A 170 -14.95 2.22 -3.20
N TRP A 171 -16.14 1.78 -2.81
CA TRP A 171 -17.41 2.11 -3.46
C TRP A 171 -18.29 2.90 -2.50
N LYS A 172 -18.78 4.06 -2.92
CA LYS A 172 -19.67 4.93 -2.14
C LYS A 172 -21.06 4.96 -2.78
N PRO A 173 -22.05 4.25 -2.21
CA PRO A 173 -23.41 4.26 -2.75
C PRO A 173 -24.04 5.66 -2.69
N LYS A 174 -24.99 5.97 -3.59
CA LYS A 174 -25.81 7.19 -3.52
C LYS A 174 -26.84 7.07 -2.39
N CYS A 175 -26.46 7.41 -1.16
CA CYS A 175 -27.43 7.49 -0.06
C CYS A 175 -28.35 8.71 -0.21
N ASN A 176 -29.65 8.50 -0.07
CA ASN A 176 -30.62 9.56 0.22
C ASN A 176 -30.73 9.69 1.74
N VAL A 177 -29.95 10.60 2.34
CA VAL A 177 -30.15 11.29 3.64
C VAL A 177 -30.62 10.44 4.83
N THR A 178 -29.77 10.23 5.85
CA THR A 178 -30.08 10.55 7.28
C THR A 178 -28.97 10.20 8.30
N ASN A 179 -27.90 9.48 7.93
CA ASN A 179 -26.81 9.14 8.86
C ASN A 179 -25.45 9.55 8.28
N PRO A 180 -24.62 10.31 9.02
CA PRO A 180 -23.28 10.70 8.56
C PRO A 180 -22.28 9.52 8.47
N ASP A 181 -22.60 8.36 9.06
CA ASP A 181 -21.88 7.09 8.88
C ASP A 181 -22.36 6.33 7.63
N ASP A 182 -22.54 7.02 6.50
CA ASP A 182 -22.96 6.41 5.23
C ASP A 182 -22.08 5.19 4.92
N GLU A 183 -22.72 4.06 4.56
CA GLU A 183 -22.09 2.74 4.41
C GLU A 183 -21.05 2.77 3.27
N VAL A 184 -19.83 3.22 3.58
CA VAL A 184 -18.67 3.07 2.70
C VAL A 184 -18.39 1.59 2.59
N LEU A 185 -18.39 1.11 1.35
CA LEU A 185 -18.15 -0.30 1.04
C LEU A 185 -16.77 -0.45 0.41
N TYR A 186 -16.12 -1.56 0.70
CA TYR A 186 -14.82 -1.91 0.16
C TYR A 186 -14.94 -3.18 -0.68
N ILE A 187 -14.24 -3.24 -1.80
CA ILE A 187 -14.21 -4.41 -2.67
C ILE A 187 -12.81 -4.99 -2.58
N ASP A 188 -12.76 -6.23 -2.11
CA ASP A 188 -11.55 -7.01 -1.93
C ASP A 188 -11.36 -7.94 -3.13
N VAL A 189 -10.57 -7.48 -4.10
CA VAL A 189 -10.27 -8.23 -5.33
C VAL A 189 -9.30 -9.39 -5.11
N LEU A 190 -8.61 -9.44 -3.96
CA LEU A 190 -7.74 -10.58 -3.62
C LEU A 190 -8.60 -11.79 -3.26
N HIS A 191 -9.70 -11.54 -2.57
CA HIS A 191 -10.65 -12.56 -2.14
C HIS A 191 -11.90 -12.60 -3.03
N GLY A 192 -11.75 -12.46 -4.34
CA GLY A 192 -12.83 -12.71 -5.30
C GLY A 192 -13.81 -11.55 -5.48
N GLY A 193 -13.40 -10.32 -5.19
CA GLY A 193 -14.23 -9.13 -5.36
C GLY A 193 -15.38 -9.05 -4.36
N ILE A 194 -15.18 -9.58 -3.15
CA ILE A 194 -16.19 -9.53 -2.09
C ILE A 194 -16.39 -8.07 -1.65
N ILE A 195 -17.67 -7.68 -1.53
CA ILE A 195 -18.05 -6.37 -0.99
C ILE A 195 -18.12 -6.46 0.53
N LEU A 196 -17.24 -5.72 1.19
CA LEU A 196 -17.08 -5.59 2.63
C LEU A 196 -17.73 -4.30 3.13
N ASN A 197 -18.34 -4.36 4.31
CA ASN A 197 -18.85 -3.18 5.01
C ASN A 197 -18.21 -3.04 6.40
N LYS A 198 -18.66 -2.06 7.18
CA LYS A 198 -18.16 -1.83 8.55
C LYS A 198 -18.30 -3.03 9.49
N ASN A 199 -19.21 -3.97 9.25
CA ASN A 199 -19.31 -5.18 10.09
C ASN A 199 -18.23 -6.19 9.74
N ASN A 200 -17.60 -6.07 8.56
CA ASN A 200 -16.43 -6.85 8.18
C ASN A 200 -15.12 -6.23 8.69
N TRP A 201 -15.19 -5.36 9.70
CA TRP A 201 -14.05 -4.61 10.20
C TRP A 201 -12.88 -5.49 10.62
N SER A 202 -13.16 -6.57 11.34
CA SER A 202 -12.13 -7.52 11.77
C SER A 202 -11.38 -8.07 10.56
N ARG A 203 -12.09 -8.45 9.49
CA ARG A 203 -11.50 -8.93 8.24
C ARG A 203 -10.73 -7.84 7.51
N ILE A 204 -11.27 -6.62 7.42
CA ILE A 204 -10.55 -5.49 6.82
C ILE A 204 -9.25 -5.21 7.58
N CYS A 205 -9.27 -5.27 8.91
CA CYS A 205 -8.10 -5.09 9.77
C CYS A 205 -7.12 -6.27 9.67
N GLU A 206 -7.60 -7.51 9.66
CA GLU A 206 -6.79 -8.73 9.43
C GLU A 206 -6.03 -8.64 8.10
N VAL A 207 -6.72 -8.13 7.08
CA VAL A 207 -6.24 -8.10 5.71
C VAL A 207 -5.32 -6.91 5.44
N ALA A 208 -5.65 -5.72 5.94
CA ALA A 208 -4.92 -4.47 5.73
C ALA A 208 -3.89 -4.16 6.84
N GLN A 209 -3.89 -4.92 7.95
CA GLN A 209 -3.06 -4.71 9.14
C GLN A 209 -3.09 -3.25 9.65
N CYS A 210 -4.24 -2.59 9.49
CA CYS A 210 -4.45 -1.20 9.88
C CYS A 210 -5.82 -1.02 10.55
N SER A 211 -5.85 -0.24 11.64
CA SER A 211 -7.08 0.30 12.23
C SER A 211 -7.54 1.51 11.41
N ILE A 212 -8.35 1.27 10.38
CA ILE A 212 -8.74 2.27 9.37
C ILE A 212 -9.83 3.24 9.92
N SER A 213 -9.86 4.51 9.52
CA SER A 213 -11.13 5.28 9.45
C SER A 213 -11.35 5.59 7.97
N SER A 214 -12.60 5.51 7.50
CA SER A 214 -12.91 5.50 6.05
C SER A 214 -12.55 6.77 5.29
N ASP A 215 -12.22 7.85 6.00
CA ASP A 215 -12.02 9.18 5.44
C ASP A 215 -10.54 9.62 5.40
N GLY A 216 -9.63 8.86 6.02
CA GLY A 216 -8.19 9.19 6.09
C GLY A 216 -7.31 8.67 4.95
N TYR A 217 -7.77 7.70 4.14
CA TYR A 217 -6.93 7.02 3.14
C TYR A 217 -7.00 7.65 1.74
N CYS A 218 -5.86 7.67 1.06
CA CYS A 218 -5.71 8.38 -0.21
C CYS A 218 -6.24 7.55 -1.39
N ARG A 219 -7.19 8.15 -2.13
CA ARG A 219 -7.48 7.76 -3.52
C ARG A 219 -6.20 7.90 -4.32
N ILE A 220 -5.72 6.77 -4.86
CA ILE A 220 -4.52 6.72 -5.68
C ILE A 220 -4.80 7.35 -7.05
N ASN A 221 -3.94 8.28 -7.43
CA ASN A 221 -3.97 8.90 -8.75
C ASN A 221 -2.96 8.24 -9.72
N SER A 222 -3.03 8.64 -11.00
CA SER A 222 -2.17 8.08 -12.07
C SER A 222 -0.67 8.25 -11.80
N LEU A 223 -0.25 9.37 -11.21
CA LEU A 223 1.16 9.64 -10.92
C LEU A 223 1.68 8.77 -9.77
N GLU A 224 0.88 8.64 -8.71
CA GLU A 224 1.19 7.77 -7.56
C GLU A 224 1.26 6.30 -7.98
N LEU A 225 0.28 5.86 -8.78
CA LEU A 225 0.28 4.51 -9.34
C LEU A 225 1.53 4.24 -10.19
N THR A 226 1.92 5.19 -11.05
CA THR A 226 3.10 5.03 -11.89
C THR A 226 4.38 4.96 -11.07
N ALA A 227 4.53 5.81 -10.05
CA ALA A 227 5.66 5.72 -9.13
C ALA A 227 5.71 4.36 -8.44
N TYR A 228 4.56 3.89 -7.92
CA TYR A 228 4.45 2.61 -7.25
C TYR A 228 4.80 1.41 -8.15
N LEU A 229 4.22 1.32 -9.35
CA LEU A 229 4.53 0.23 -10.27
C LEU A 229 5.99 0.25 -10.70
N SER A 230 6.56 1.44 -10.92
CA SER A 230 7.98 1.58 -11.26
C SER A 230 8.88 1.02 -10.16
N TYR A 231 8.54 1.30 -8.89
CA TYR A 231 9.20 0.70 -7.73
C TYR A 231 9.12 -0.83 -7.75
N CYS A 232 7.95 -1.41 -8.01
CA CYS A 232 7.79 -2.86 -8.04
C CYS A 232 8.63 -3.51 -9.17
N PHE A 233 8.70 -2.89 -10.34
CA PHE A 233 9.49 -3.39 -11.47
C PHE A 233 10.98 -3.44 -11.18
N THR A 234 11.50 -2.51 -10.38
CA THR A 234 12.89 -2.50 -9.96
C THR A 234 13.15 -3.44 -8.79
N ALA A 235 12.26 -3.50 -7.79
CA ALA A 235 12.42 -4.38 -6.64
C ALA A 235 12.47 -5.87 -7.07
N THR A 236 11.68 -6.26 -8.07
CA THR A 236 11.75 -7.62 -8.65
C THR A 236 13.08 -7.97 -9.32
N GLY A 237 13.91 -6.99 -9.69
CA GLY A 237 15.25 -7.22 -10.22
C GLY A 237 16.25 -7.67 -9.15
N ASP A 238 16.05 -7.27 -7.88
CA ASP A 238 16.97 -7.56 -6.78
C ASP A 238 16.76 -8.97 -6.16
N PHE A 239 15.60 -9.60 -6.39
CA PHE A 239 15.22 -10.90 -5.81
C PHE A 239 15.34 -12.10 -6.76
N VAL A 240 15.65 -11.88 -8.04
CA VAL A 240 15.74 -12.94 -9.04
C VAL A 240 17.21 -13.29 -9.26
N ASP A 241 17.58 -14.53 -8.93
CA ASP A 241 18.88 -15.12 -9.26
C ASP A 241 19.23 -14.84 -10.73
N ASP A 242 20.45 -14.37 -11.00
CA ASP A 242 20.98 -13.95 -12.31
C ASP A 242 20.73 -14.99 -13.44
N SER A 243 20.42 -16.23 -13.07
CA SER A 243 20.12 -17.34 -13.96
C SER A 243 18.79 -17.23 -14.74
N ILE A 244 17.80 -16.46 -14.25
CA ILE A 244 16.45 -16.36 -14.88
C ILE A 244 16.29 -15.08 -15.74
N CYS A 245 17.21 -14.11 -15.62
CA CYS A 245 17.21 -12.85 -16.37
C CYS A 245 17.38 -12.98 -17.91
N HIS A 246 17.50 -14.20 -18.44
CA HIS A 246 17.70 -14.43 -19.88
C HIS A 246 16.50 -14.09 -20.78
N HIS A 247 15.33 -13.72 -20.25
CA HIS A 247 14.13 -13.52 -21.07
C HIS A 247 13.61 -12.07 -21.16
N ILE A 248 14.22 -11.11 -20.45
CA ILE A 248 13.96 -9.68 -20.68
C ILE A 248 15.30 -8.96 -20.54
N ASN A 249 15.90 -8.58 -21.66
CA ASN A 249 17.15 -7.86 -21.74
C ASN A 249 16.92 -6.40 -21.29
N ILE A 250 17.02 -6.13 -19.99
CA ILE A 250 16.83 -4.78 -19.44
C ILE A 250 18.12 -3.99 -19.67
N ASN A 251 18.04 -2.93 -20.47
CA ASN A 251 19.09 -1.92 -20.50
C ASN A 251 18.91 -1.02 -19.27
N TRP A 252 19.83 -1.12 -18.30
CA TRP A 252 19.92 -0.27 -17.11
C TRP A 252 19.77 1.23 -17.41
N GLU A 253 20.26 1.67 -18.57
CA GLU A 253 20.12 3.06 -19.03
C GLU A 253 18.66 3.48 -19.18
N ASN A 254 17.76 2.57 -19.58
CA ASN A 254 16.34 2.86 -19.75
C ASN A 254 15.61 3.03 -18.40
N GLU A 255 16.00 2.30 -17.36
CA GLU A 255 15.41 2.44 -16.03
C GLU A 255 15.80 3.79 -15.40
N VAL A 256 17.08 4.15 -15.48
CA VAL A 256 17.56 5.46 -14.98
C VAL A 256 16.90 6.63 -15.70
N CYS A 257 16.72 6.54 -17.03
CA CYS A 257 16.04 7.59 -17.80
C CYS A 257 14.58 7.76 -17.38
N TRP A 258 13.85 6.67 -17.15
CA TRP A 258 12.45 6.70 -16.70
C TRP A 258 12.29 7.42 -15.38
N PHE A 259 13.09 7.05 -14.37
CA PHE A 259 13.00 7.67 -13.06
C PHE A 259 13.38 9.14 -13.09
N SER A 260 14.37 9.52 -13.91
CA SER A 260 14.73 10.93 -14.10
C SER A 260 13.54 11.74 -14.64
N GLU A 261 12.86 11.25 -15.68
CA GLU A 261 11.69 11.91 -16.25
C GLU A 261 10.50 11.97 -15.27
N LEU A 262 10.25 10.89 -14.54
CA LEU A 262 9.23 10.85 -13.50
C LEU A 262 9.50 11.87 -12.39
N LEU A 263 10.76 11.97 -11.96
CA LEU A 263 11.19 12.92 -10.93
C LEU A 263 11.00 14.37 -11.40
N ASP A 264 11.39 14.69 -12.62
CA ASP A 264 11.22 16.03 -13.19
C ASP A 264 9.74 16.46 -13.24
N LEU A 265 8.84 15.53 -13.55
CA LEU A 265 7.40 15.76 -13.49
C LEU A 265 6.89 15.98 -12.07
N LEU A 266 7.39 15.21 -11.10
CA LEU A 266 7.05 15.38 -9.68
C LEU A 266 7.46 16.79 -9.20
N LYS A 267 8.64 17.29 -9.62
CA LYS A 267 9.07 18.67 -9.35
C LYS A 267 8.13 19.70 -9.95
N GLN A 268 7.76 19.53 -11.22
CA GLN A 268 6.86 20.45 -11.93
C GLN A 268 5.47 20.54 -11.28
N LYS A 269 5.01 19.46 -10.64
CA LYS A 269 3.72 19.41 -9.92
C LYS A 269 3.80 19.92 -8.48
N GLY A 270 4.97 20.42 -8.03
CA GLY A 270 5.14 20.99 -6.70
C GLY A 270 5.09 19.96 -5.57
N ILE A 271 5.36 18.68 -5.88
CA ILE A 271 5.49 17.63 -4.87
C ILE A 271 6.89 17.80 -4.26
N TYR A 272 6.94 18.15 -2.97
CA TYR A 272 8.18 18.48 -2.25
C TYR A 272 9.11 17.25 -2.14
N MET A 273 10.40 17.44 -2.43
CA MET A 273 11.42 16.39 -2.43
C MET A 273 12.58 16.79 -1.51
N PRO A 274 12.92 16.00 -0.48
CA PRO A 274 14.08 16.26 0.38
C PRO A 274 15.43 15.86 -0.24
N MET A 275 15.46 15.01 -1.28
CA MET A 275 16.72 14.48 -1.83
C MET A 275 17.32 15.37 -2.93
N THR A 276 18.63 15.66 -2.82
CA THR A 276 19.39 16.39 -3.83
C THR A 276 19.62 15.55 -5.09
N GLU A 277 19.49 16.16 -6.28
CA GLU A 277 19.66 15.54 -7.62
C GLU A 277 20.96 14.72 -7.79
N SER A 278 22.03 15.06 -7.05
CA SER A 278 23.31 14.37 -7.10
C SER A 278 23.32 12.96 -6.47
N ILE A 279 22.39 12.67 -5.57
CA ILE A 279 22.26 11.38 -4.87
C ILE A 279 21.43 10.39 -5.71
N ILE A 280 20.42 10.92 -6.40
CA ILE A 280 19.47 10.20 -7.27
C ILE A 280 20.20 9.59 -8.48
N ILE A 281 21.10 10.35 -9.10
CA ILE A 281 21.88 9.89 -10.27
C ILE A 281 22.93 8.82 -9.89
N ARG A 282 23.36 8.76 -8.62
CA ARG A 282 24.46 7.89 -8.18
C ARG A 282 24.00 6.58 -7.53
N ASN A 283 22.73 6.46 -7.15
CA ASN A 283 22.25 5.27 -6.45
C ASN A 283 20.73 5.02 -6.71
N PRO A 284 20.37 4.33 -7.80
CA PRO A 284 18.97 4.08 -8.17
C PRO A 284 18.14 3.35 -7.10
N SER A 285 18.77 2.59 -6.20
CA SER A 285 18.14 2.04 -5.00
C SER A 285 17.49 3.11 -4.10
N ARG A 286 17.99 4.36 -4.14
CA ARG A 286 17.39 5.49 -3.41
C ARG A 286 16.22 6.15 -4.16
N CYS A 287 16.14 6.02 -5.49
CA CYS A 287 14.95 6.41 -6.27
C CYS A 287 13.76 5.49 -5.95
N ILE A 288 14.06 4.20 -5.75
CA ILE A 288 13.15 3.14 -5.32
C ILE A 288 12.58 3.46 -3.93
N ASP A 289 13.45 3.79 -2.98
CA ASP A 289 13.05 4.21 -1.63
C ASP A 289 12.13 5.45 -1.62
N PHE A 290 12.31 6.35 -2.60
CA PHE A 290 11.56 7.60 -2.76
C PHE A 290 10.18 7.43 -3.42
N ALA A 291 10.05 6.59 -4.44
CA ALA A 291 8.72 6.25 -5.00
C ALA A 291 7.83 5.61 -3.92
N ARG A 292 8.43 4.75 -3.09
CA ARG A 292 7.82 4.24 -1.85
C ARG A 292 7.49 5.39 -0.89
N ASP A 293 8.40 6.31 -0.63
CA ASP A 293 8.16 7.45 0.26
C ASP A 293 7.00 8.34 -0.21
N ILE A 294 6.84 8.63 -1.51
CA ILE A 294 5.69 9.41 -2.02
C ILE A 294 4.36 8.72 -1.69
N VAL A 295 4.28 7.41 -1.95
CA VAL A 295 3.05 6.63 -1.73
C VAL A 295 2.79 6.46 -0.24
N THR A 296 3.82 6.12 0.54
CA THR A 296 3.71 5.84 1.99
C THR A 296 3.57 7.11 2.82
N THR A 297 4.34 8.17 2.56
CA THR A 297 4.30 9.44 3.30
C THR A 297 3.01 10.21 3.04
N ARG A 298 2.43 10.19 1.83
CA ARG A 298 1.11 10.81 1.61
C ARG A 298 -0.04 10.00 2.24
N SER A 299 0.06 8.68 2.21
CA SER A 299 -0.88 7.77 2.89
C SER A 299 -0.83 7.92 4.40
N ARG A 300 0.37 8.10 4.98
CA ARG A 300 0.61 8.32 6.41
C ARG A 300 0.25 9.74 6.86
N SER A 301 0.60 10.77 6.09
CA SER A 301 0.40 12.18 6.48
C SER A 301 -1.07 12.58 6.67
N ARG A 302 -2.02 11.83 6.10
CA ARG A 302 -3.47 12.03 6.30
C ARG A 302 -4.11 11.08 7.31
N SER A 303 -3.52 9.89 7.55
CA SER A 303 -3.96 9.02 8.64
C SER A 303 -3.58 9.56 10.02
N TYR A 304 -2.62 10.49 10.10
CA TYR A 304 -2.23 11.16 11.35
C TYR A 304 -3.18 12.27 11.83
N GLU A 305 -4.22 12.64 11.06
CA GLU A 305 -5.16 13.70 11.48
C GLU A 305 -6.41 13.21 12.23
N GLU A 306 -6.64 11.90 12.35
CA GLU A 306 -7.75 11.37 13.18
C GLU A 306 -7.28 10.30 14.15
N GLN A 307 -7.13 10.73 15.41
CA GLN A 307 -6.84 9.88 16.57
C GLN A 307 -8.00 8.89 16.81
N PHE A 308 -7.92 7.69 16.25
CA PHE A 308 -8.47 6.53 16.95
C PHE A 308 -7.54 6.22 18.12
N ALA A 309 -8.10 6.07 19.32
CA ALA A 309 -7.35 5.55 20.45
C ALA A 309 -7.25 4.03 20.25
N PRO A 310 -6.09 3.47 19.83
CA PRO A 310 -5.92 2.03 19.82
C PRO A 310 -6.15 1.48 21.22
N GLU A 311 -6.75 0.29 21.33
CA GLU A 311 -6.76 -0.40 22.62
C GLU A 311 -5.31 -0.57 23.10
N PRO A 312 -5.02 -0.31 24.39
CA PRO A 312 -3.66 -0.42 24.90
C PRO A 312 -3.06 -1.80 24.61
N LYS A 313 -1.89 -1.82 23.99
CA LYS A 313 -1.14 -3.04 23.69
C LYS A 313 -0.70 -3.70 25.01
N LYS A 314 -0.80 -5.04 25.04
CA LYS A 314 -0.45 -5.86 26.21
C LYS A 314 0.82 -6.64 25.96
N ARG A 315 1.80 -6.50 26.84
CA ARG A 315 3.07 -7.21 26.76
C ARG A 315 2.83 -8.70 27.00
N THR A 316 3.59 -9.54 26.31
CA THR A 316 3.68 -10.95 26.68
C THR A 316 4.81 -11.16 27.70
N PRO A 317 4.75 -12.21 28.54
CA PRO A 317 5.79 -12.49 29.53
C PRO A 317 7.17 -12.76 28.93
N GLU A 318 7.25 -13.12 27.64
CA GLU A 318 8.48 -13.46 26.93
C GLU A 318 9.27 -12.23 26.44
N MET A 319 8.63 -11.05 26.40
CA MET A 319 9.25 -9.82 25.90
C MET A 319 10.33 -9.29 26.83
N ARG A 320 11.58 -9.23 26.33
CA ARG A 320 12.74 -8.72 27.08
C ARG A 320 12.85 -7.19 27.12
N PHE A 321 12.34 -6.49 26.10
CA PHE A 321 12.53 -5.05 25.96
C PHE A 321 11.21 -4.27 25.94
N ALA A 322 11.30 -2.97 26.21
CA ALA A 322 10.16 -2.06 26.31
C ALA A 322 10.39 -0.80 25.48
N VAL A 323 9.30 -0.20 25.00
CA VAL A 323 9.29 1.10 24.34
C VAL A 323 9.98 2.13 25.23
N GLY A 324 10.98 2.82 24.67
CA GLY A 324 11.84 3.78 25.35
C GLY A 324 13.20 3.22 25.78
N MET A 325 13.42 1.90 25.76
CA MET A 325 14.74 1.32 26.04
C MET A 325 15.73 1.60 24.92
N ILE A 326 16.98 1.87 25.29
CA ILE A 326 18.11 1.93 24.37
C ILE A 326 18.70 0.54 24.22
N VAL A 327 18.82 0.10 22.98
CA VAL A 327 19.25 -1.24 22.59
C VAL A 327 20.31 -1.16 21.51
N LYS A 328 21.14 -2.21 21.45
CA LYS A 328 22.09 -2.39 20.37
C LYS A 328 21.57 -3.45 19.42
N ASN A 329 21.52 -3.11 18.14
CA ASN A 329 21.27 -4.06 17.08
C ASN A 329 22.54 -4.89 16.84
N VAL A 330 22.44 -6.21 16.98
CA VAL A 330 23.57 -7.13 16.82
C VAL A 330 24.05 -7.23 15.36
N GLU A 331 23.13 -7.11 14.40
CA GLU A 331 23.43 -7.26 12.98
C GLU A 331 24.04 -6.01 12.37
N LEU A 332 23.51 -4.84 12.75
CA LEU A 332 23.98 -3.55 12.24
C LEU A 332 25.06 -2.89 13.09
N ASP A 333 25.32 -3.42 14.29
CA ASP A 333 26.23 -2.84 15.28
C ASP A 333 25.85 -1.39 15.70
N LEU A 334 24.58 -1.01 15.50
CA LEU A 334 24.05 0.32 15.76
C LEU A 334 23.24 0.37 17.07
N THR A 335 23.29 1.53 17.72
CA THR A 335 22.49 1.81 18.91
C THR A 335 21.22 2.56 18.51
N GLY A 336 20.09 2.18 19.10
CA GLY A 336 18.81 2.82 18.84
C GLY A 336 17.86 2.72 20.01
N VAL A 337 16.73 3.40 19.90
CA VAL A 337 15.66 3.40 20.91
C VAL A 337 14.44 2.64 20.39
N ILE A 338 13.84 1.79 21.22
CA ILE A 338 12.61 1.08 20.85
C ILE A 338 11.44 2.06 20.84
N ILE A 339 10.78 2.21 19.69
CA ILE A 339 9.60 3.06 19.52
C ILE A 339 8.28 2.27 19.46
N GLY A 340 8.34 0.94 19.34
CA GLY A 340 7.16 0.06 19.29
C GLY A 340 7.53 -1.42 19.23
N TRP A 341 6.52 -2.28 19.20
CA TRP A 341 6.65 -3.72 18.97
C TRP A 341 5.36 -4.35 18.39
N LEU A 342 5.52 -5.55 17.80
CA LEU A 342 4.50 -6.37 17.12
C LEU A 342 4.52 -7.82 17.58
N ASP A 343 3.36 -8.39 17.92
CA ASP A 343 3.22 -9.81 18.30
C ASP A 343 3.43 -10.72 17.07
N THR A 344 4.24 -11.79 17.22
CA THR A 344 4.47 -12.78 16.15
C THR A 344 3.39 -13.86 16.06
N LYS A 345 2.53 -14.01 17.08
CA LYS A 345 1.52 -15.08 17.16
C LYS A 345 0.48 -15.11 16.03
N PRO A 346 0.11 -14.00 15.36
CA PRO A 346 -0.80 -14.08 14.22
C PRO A 346 -0.15 -14.54 12.90
N TRP A 347 1.18 -14.73 12.85
CA TRP A 347 1.92 -14.81 11.58
C TRP A 347 2.93 -15.97 11.55
N GLU A 348 2.52 -17.15 11.06
CA GLU A 348 3.38 -18.34 10.87
C GLU A 348 4.49 -18.18 9.78
N MET A 349 4.69 -16.98 9.23
CA MET A 349 5.51 -16.75 8.03
C MET A 349 6.93 -16.19 8.30
N TYR A 350 7.31 -15.94 9.55
CA TYR A 350 8.58 -15.29 9.89
C TYR A 350 9.41 -16.10 10.91
N PRO A 351 10.75 -15.95 10.93
CA PRO A 351 11.62 -16.73 11.81
C PRO A 351 11.25 -16.56 13.28
N ASP A 352 11.32 -17.64 14.05
CA ASP A 352 11.01 -17.67 15.48
C ASP A 352 11.73 -16.54 16.24
N SER A 353 10.98 -15.52 16.68
CA SER A 353 11.47 -14.54 17.64
C SER A 353 11.45 -15.17 19.04
N PRO A 354 12.58 -15.23 19.77
CA PRO A 354 12.61 -15.76 21.14
C PRO A 354 11.73 -14.95 22.11
N ASP A 355 11.42 -13.70 21.75
CA ASP A 355 10.61 -12.79 22.55
C ASP A 355 9.12 -12.84 22.18
N GLY A 356 8.74 -13.60 21.15
CA GLY A 356 7.38 -13.63 20.62
C GLY A 356 6.92 -12.31 19.99
N CYS A 357 7.86 -11.39 19.72
CA CYS A 357 7.58 -10.11 19.07
C CYS A 357 8.74 -9.61 18.20
N TYR A 358 8.44 -8.69 17.28
CA TYR A 358 9.42 -7.83 16.62
C TYR A 358 9.44 -6.47 17.31
N TYR A 359 10.63 -5.93 17.57
CA TYR A 359 10.79 -4.58 18.10
C TYR A 359 11.04 -3.58 16.97
N ILE A 360 10.53 -2.38 17.11
CA ILE A 360 10.75 -1.28 16.16
C ILE A 360 11.79 -0.36 16.79
N VAL A 361 12.94 -0.22 16.16
CA VAL A 361 14.08 0.52 16.71
C VAL A 361 14.39 1.72 15.83
N LEU A 362 14.41 2.90 16.44
CA LEU A 362 14.88 4.14 15.83
C LEU A 362 16.36 4.31 16.11
N CYS A 363 17.19 4.18 15.08
CA CYS A 363 18.65 4.30 15.14
C CYS A 363 19.12 5.73 14.78
N GLU A 364 20.40 6.00 15.02
CA GLU A 364 21.04 7.25 14.56
C GLU A 364 21.06 7.30 13.02
N ASP A 365 20.62 8.42 12.45
CA ASP A 365 20.64 8.71 11.00
C ASP A 365 19.96 7.68 10.07
N LEU A 366 19.16 6.76 10.63
CA LEU A 366 18.40 5.75 9.90
C LEU A 366 16.91 5.81 10.24
N PRO A 367 16.03 5.42 9.30
CA PRO A 367 14.61 5.24 9.58
C PRO A 367 14.39 4.10 10.58
N PRO A 368 13.20 4.01 11.21
CA PRO A 368 12.87 2.90 12.10
C PRO A 368 12.94 1.53 11.41
N GLU A 369 13.52 0.54 12.09
CA GLU A 369 13.69 -0.82 11.57
C GLU A 369 13.13 -1.90 12.52
N PHE A 370 12.64 -3.01 11.94
CA PHE A 370 12.18 -4.19 12.69
C PHE A 370 13.35 -5.08 13.08
N GLN A 371 13.44 -5.39 14.36
CA GLN A 371 14.58 -6.10 14.92
C GLN A 371 14.13 -7.22 15.87
N VAL A 372 14.77 -8.37 15.69
CA VAL A 372 14.64 -9.55 16.58
C VAL A 372 15.91 -9.80 17.39
N SER A 373 17.05 -9.33 16.89
CA SER A 373 18.36 -9.55 17.51
C SER A 373 18.84 -8.26 18.18
N LEU A 374 18.43 -8.09 19.44
CA LEU A 374 18.74 -6.93 20.27
C LEU A 374 19.50 -7.31 21.53
N GLU A 375 20.45 -6.45 21.90
CA GLU A 375 21.21 -6.52 23.15
C GLU A 375 21.00 -5.27 24.00
N THR A 376 21.15 -5.42 25.31
CA THR A 376 21.14 -4.30 26.26
C THR A 376 22.40 -3.47 26.13
N VAL A 377 22.27 -2.15 26.26
CA VAL A 377 23.39 -1.23 26.29
C VAL A 377 23.77 -0.89 27.73
N ASP A 378 25.02 -1.14 28.12
CA ASP A 378 25.52 -0.88 29.48
C ASP A 378 25.53 0.61 29.85
N LYS A 379 25.78 1.48 28.87
CA LYS A 379 25.84 2.95 29.02
C LYS A 379 24.98 3.62 27.96
N PRO A 380 23.67 3.76 28.20
CA PRO A 380 22.76 4.40 27.26
C PRO A 380 23.11 5.88 27.08
N GLU A 381 23.29 6.31 25.84
CA GLU A 381 23.49 7.73 25.49
C GLU A 381 22.30 8.23 24.66
N PRO A 382 21.99 9.55 24.69
CA PRO A 382 20.92 10.08 23.88
C PRO A 382 21.19 9.87 22.38
N ILE A 383 20.31 9.11 21.72
CA ILE A 383 20.33 8.93 20.26
C ILE A 383 20.23 10.27 19.53
N ASN A 384 21.17 10.54 18.62
CA ASN A 384 21.12 11.71 17.75
C ASN A 384 20.19 11.48 16.55
N ASN A 385 18.90 11.79 16.71
CA ASN A 385 17.90 11.68 15.65
C ASN A 385 16.84 12.80 15.77
N ASP A 386 16.62 13.56 14.69
CA ASP A 386 15.67 14.68 14.67
C ASP A 386 14.20 14.27 14.90
N GLU A 387 13.87 12.98 14.71
CA GLU A 387 12.52 12.46 14.88
C GLU A 387 12.20 12.05 16.32
N ILE A 388 13.17 12.03 17.24
CA ILE A 388 12.99 11.48 18.60
C ILE A 388 11.88 12.18 19.38
N GLY A 389 11.72 13.50 19.17
CA GLY A 389 10.69 14.31 19.81
C GLY A 389 9.26 13.97 19.38
N LYS A 390 9.09 13.22 18.28
CA LYS A 390 7.78 12.70 17.86
C LYS A 390 7.26 11.59 18.78
N TYR A 391 8.18 10.88 19.45
CA TYR A 391 7.88 9.66 20.22
C TYR A 391 8.06 9.86 21.73
N PHE A 392 9.07 10.66 22.13
CA PHE A 392 9.49 10.76 23.53
C PHE A 392 9.49 12.19 24.05
N SER A 393 9.23 12.34 25.33
CA SER A 393 9.18 13.64 26.02
C SER A 393 10.53 14.06 26.59
N ASN A 394 11.33 13.11 27.08
CA ASN A 394 12.68 13.35 27.58
C ASN A 394 13.51 12.06 27.63
N PHE A 395 14.82 12.23 27.73
CA PHE A 395 15.76 11.19 28.12
C PHE A 395 16.13 11.35 29.60
N ASN A 396 16.12 10.27 30.36
CA ASN A 396 16.36 10.32 31.81
C ASN A 396 17.76 9.83 32.25
N GLY A 397 18.66 9.60 31.29
CA GLY A 397 20.00 9.06 31.54
C GLY A 397 20.12 7.54 31.34
N SER A 398 19.03 6.83 31.09
CA SER A 398 19.07 5.39 30.80
C SER A 398 18.05 4.94 29.77
N PHE A 399 16.87 5.57 29.74
CA PHE A 399 15.83 5.31 28.76
C PHE A 399 15.08 6.60 28.42
N TYR A 400 14.30 6.54 27.35
CA TYR A 400 13.41 7.63 26.94
C TYR A 400 12.02 7.46 27.57
N THR A 401 11.45 8.55 28.07
CA THR A 401 10.08 8.56 28.57
C THR A 401 9.12 8.74 27.40
N PRO A 402 8.21 7.76 27.14
CA PRO A 402 7.20 7.89 26.10
C PRO A 402 6.37 9.17 26.24
N ASN A 403 6.00 9.80 25.13
CA ASN A 403 5.06 10.92 25.15
C ASN A 403 3.63 10.43 25.44
N GLU A 404 2.67 11.35 25.54
CA GLU A 404 1.28 11.01 25.89
C GLU A 404 0.63 10.00 24.92
N VAL A 405 1.05 9.97 23.66
CA VAL A 405 0.50 9.07 22.64
C VAL A 405 1.05 7.66 22.86
N LEU A 406 2.38 7.51 22.88
CA LEU A 406 3.00 6.19 23.10
C LEU A 406 2.70 5.65 24.50
N ALA A 407 2.57 6.51 25.52
CA ALA A 407 2.22 6.07 26.87
C ALA A 407 0.79 5.52 26.98
N LYS A 408 -0.15 6.00 26.14
CA LYS A 408 -1.51 5.45 26.05
C LYS A 408 -1.53 4.11 25.32
N GLU A 409 -0.77 3.99 24.23
CA GLU A 409 -0.71 2.76 23.43
C GLU A 409 0.08 1.65 24.14
N TYR A 410 1.20 1.99 24.78
CA TYR A 410 2.13 1.04 25.43
C TYR A 410 2.16 1.24 26.95
N ALA A 411 1.00 1.28 27.60
CA ALA A 411 0.88 1.57 29.03
C ALA A 411 1.68 0.62 29.92
N GLU A 412 1.75 -0.67 29.57
CA GLU A 412 2.50 -1.67 30.33
C GLU A 412 4.03 -1.50 30.20
N ASP A 413 4.51 -0.99 29.06
CA ASP A 413 5.93 -0.68 28.85
C ASP A 413 6.37 0.48 29.75
N VAL A 414 5.52 1.49 29.94
CA VAL A 414 5.77 2.60 30.88
C VAL A 414 5.92 2.08 32.32
N VAL A 415 5.06 1.14 32.72
CA VAL A 415 5.15 0.49 34.04
C VAL A 415 6.42 -0.36 34.14
N TYR A 416 6.79 -1.07 33.08
CA TYR A 416 8.02 -1.87 33.01
C TYR A 416 9.28 -1.00 33.17
N LEU A 417 9.37 0.10 32.43
CA LEU A 417 10.47 1.07 32.52
C LEU A 417 10.62 1.64 33.94
N THR A 418 9.50 2.05 34.55
CA THR A 418 9.50 2.70 35.86
C THR A 418 9.71 1.72 37.02
N THR A 419 9.27 0.48 36.90
CA THR A 419 9.29 -0.48 38.02
C THR A 419 10.48 -1.43 37.96
N HIS A 420 10.88 -1.87 36.76
CA HIS A 420 11.90 -2.91 36.59
C HIS A 420 13.28 -2.31 36.36
N LEU A 421 13.41 -1.38 35.41
CA LEU A 421 14.70 -0.78 35.04
C LEU A 421 15.23 0.20 36.09
N LEU A 422 14.39 1.09 36.63
CA LEU A 422 14.82 1.98 37.71
C LEU A 422 15.28 1.20 38.95
N ARG A 423 14.65 0.07 39.27
CA ARG A 423 15.08 -0.79 40.38
C ARG A 423 16.44 -1.42 40.14
N GLN A 424 16.69 -1.97 38.95
CA GLN A 424 18.00 -2.54 38.59
C GLN A 424 19.11 -1.50 38.65
N LEU A 425 18.84 -0.27 38.20
CA LEU A 425 19.80 0.84 38.27
C LEU A 425 20.06 1.29 39.71
N THR A 426 19.03 1.38 40.57
CA THR A 426 19.24 1.71 42.00
C THR A 426 19.98 0.62 42.79
N LEU A 427 19.84 -0.65 42.40
CA LEU A 427 20.56 -1.76 43.06
C LEU A 427 22.04 -1.80 42.66
N ASN A 428 22.41 -1.33 41.46
CA ASN A 428 23.80 -1.24 41.01
C ASN A 428 24.56 0.00 41.54
N ILE A 429 23.92 0.85 42.36
CA ILE A 429 24.52 2.07 42.94
C ILE A 429 24.89 1.90 44.42
N ASN A 430 24.54 0.78 45.07
CA ASN A 430 25.01 0.46 46.42
C ASN A 430 26.07 -0.66 46.37
N PRO A 431 27.37 -0.33 46.54
CA PRO A 431 28.44 -1.32 46.60
C PRO A 431 28.40 -2.21 47.85
#